data_AF-B6JIL6-F1
#
_entry.id   AF-B6JIL6-F1
#
_cell.length_a   1.000
_cell.length_b   1.000
_cell.length_c   1.000
_cell.angle_alpha   90.00
_cell.angle_beta   90.00
_cell.angle_gamma   90.00
#
_symmetry.space_group_name_H-M   'P 1'
#
loop_
_entity.id
_entity.type
_entity.pdbx_description
1 polymer ?
#
loop_
_entity_poly.entity_id
_entity_poly.type
_entity_poly.pdbx_seq_one_letter_code
_entity_poly.pdbx_strand_id
1 'polypeptide(L)'
;MNFTRTRRWSLGVGLISLLSTSPLSAEEQLSLSFLDKNNFYLSSAGFKVQLAKGPKGEKALRALPPHRFVIHTVGGVTRYLFADPKRCACIFIGSKDNYLSYRSILSQPLGAAPDNVEADYKTNALTMLNEPLGGKDIYNPDSLAEFLQDYD
;
A
#
# COMPACT_ATOMS: atom_id res chain seq x y z
N MET A 1 30.20 -34.41 -74.99
CA MET A 1 29.21 -34.69 -73.92
C MET A 1 29.89 -34.48 -72.58
N ASN A 2 29.31 -33.62 -71.75
CA ASN A 2 29.94 -32.93 -70.63
C ASN A 2 30.01 -33.77 -69.34
N PHE A 3 31.11 -33.56 -68.60
CA PHE A 3 31.28 -33.90 -67.19
C PHE A 3 30.33 -33.10 -66.29
N THR A 4 29.80 -33.68 -65.21
CA THR A 4 30.20 -33.36 -63.81
C THR A 4 29.26 -34.02 -62.80
N ARG A 5 29.89 -34.52 -61.73
CA ARG A 5 29.36 -35.28 -60.61
C ARG A 5 28.84 -34.34 -59.51
N THR A 6 27.79 -34.78 -58.84
CA THR A 6 27.11 -34.20 -57.69
C THR A 6 28.00 -33.99 -56.46
N ARG A 7 27.86 -32.82 -55.79
CA ARG A 7 27.91 -32.70 -54.32
C ARG A 7 27.45 -31.31 -53.88
N ARG A 8 26.28 -31.20 -53.23
CA ARG A 8 25.81 -29.96 -52.58
C ARG A 8 26.02 -30.10 -51.07
N TRP A 9 26.71 -29.12 -50.50
CA TRP A 9 27.04 -28.98 -49.08
C TRP A 9 25.81 -28.61 -48.25
N SER A 10 25.79 -29.01 -46.98
CA SER A 10 25.19 -28.22 -45.89
C SER A 10 25.81 -28.61 -44.55
N LEU A 11 26.38 -27.62 -43.88
CA LEU A 11 27.01 -27.67 -42.56
C LEU A 11 25.92 -27.81 -41.49
N GLY A 12 26.08 -28.74 -40.54
CA GLY A 12 25.22 -28.86 -39.36
C GLY A 12 26.05 -28.73 -38.09
N VAL A 13 26.14 -27.51 -37.55
CA VAL A 13 26.71 -27.22 -36.23
C VAL A 13 25.69 -27.66 -35.18
N GLY A 14 26.00 -28.71 -34.42
CA GLY A 14 25.19 -29.13 -33.27
C GLY A 14 25.45 -28.24 -32.08
N LEU A 15 24.55 -27.29 -31.79
CA LEU A 15 24.58 -26.46 -30.58
C LEU A 15 23.79 -27.18 -29.47
N ILE A 16 24.48 -27.70 -28.46
CA ILE A 16 23.86 -28.27 -27.25
C ILE A 16 23.40 -27.09 -26.38
N SER A 17 22.09 -26.84 -26.37
CA SER A 17 21.47 -25.79 -25.55
C SER A 17 21.31 -26.30 -24.12
N LEU A 18 22.17 -25.81 -23.21
CA LEU A 18 22.05 -25.99 -21.76
C LEU A 18 20.81 -25.22 -21.27
N LEU A 19 19.73 -25.92 -20.94
CA LEU A 19 18.58 -25.32 -20.27
C LEU A 19 18.94 -25.00 -18.82
N SER A 20 19.25 -23.74 -18.55
CA SER A 20 19.33 -23.17 -17.21
C SER A 20 17.93 -23.10 -16.59
N THR A 21 17.57 -24.09 -15.77
CA THR A 21 16.43 -23.99 -14.86
C THR A 21 16.76 -23.02 -13.74
N SER A 22 16.39 -21.75 -13.92
CA SER A 22 16.35 -20.79 -12.82
C SER A 22 15.22 -21.21 -11.87
N PRO A 23 15.49 -21.48 -10.57
CA PRO A 23 14.41 -21.60 -9.61
C PRO A 23 13.73 -20.23 -9.52
N LEU A 24 12.44 -20.21 -9.85
CA LEU A 24 11.58 -19.06 -9.63
C LEU A 24 11.42 -18.89 -8.12
N SER A 25 12.34 -18.15 -7.48
CA SER A 25 12.13 -17.63 -6.13
C SER A 25 10.94 -16.70 -6.20
N ALA A 26 9.76 -17.25 -5.90
CA ALA A 26 8.52 -16.52 -5.67
C ALA A 26 8.65 -15.78 -4.33
N GLU A 27 9.53 -14.79 -4.27
CA GLU A 27 9.40 -13.75 -3.26
C GLU A 27 8.42 -12.74 -3.83
N GLU A 28 7.15 -12.96 -3.46
CA GLU A 28 6.01 -12.09 -3.71
C GLU A 28 6.37 -10.66 -3.28
N GLN A 29 6.90 -9.89 -4.21
CA GLN A 29 7.51 -8.59 -3.95
C GLN A 29 6.39 -7.57 -3.83
N LEU A 30 5.79 -7.52 -2.64
CA LEU A 30 4.81 -6.50 -2.25
C LEU A 30 5.38 -5.13 -2.61
N SER A 31 4.78 -4.44 -3.59
CA SER A 31 5.30 -3.17 -4.07
C SER A 31 5.18 -2.09 -2.98
N LEU A 32 6.11 -1.14 -2.95
CA LEU A 32 6.10 -0.05 -1.95
C LEU A 32 4.76 0.71 -1.97
N SER A 33 4.20 0.93 -3.16
CA SER A 33 2.89 1.57 -3.33
C SER A 33 1.75 0.76 -2.71
N PHE A 34 1.76 -0.58 -2.83
CA PHE A 34 0.74 -1.41 -2.18
C PHE A 34 0.80 -1.28 -0.66
N LEU A 35 2.01 -1.28 -0.10
CA LEU A 35 2.19 -1.23 1.35
C LEU A 35 1.82 0.15 1.93
N ASP A 36 2.12 1.22 1.21
CA ASP A 36 1.66 2.57 1.58
C ASP A 36 0.13 2.67 1.56
N LYS A 37 -0.52 2.15 0.50
CA LYS A 37 -1.99 2.06 0.43
C LYS A 37 -2.57 1.21 1.55
N ASN A 38 -1.93 0.09 1.86
CA ASN A 38 -2.38 -0.81 2.91
C ASN A 38 -2.27 -0.16 4.30
N ASN A 39 -1.17 0.54 4.58
CA ASN A 39 -0.98 1.28 5.83
C ASN A 39 -2.01 2.41 5.98
N PHE A 40 -2.34 3.09 4.89
CA PHE A 40 -3.44 4.06 4.85
C PHE A 40 -4.78 3.38 5.18
N TYR A 41 -5.16 2.29 4.51
CA TYR A 41 -6.42 1.59 4.77
C TYR A 41 -6.52 1.03 6.19
N LEU A 42 -5.43 0.49 6.75
CA LEU A 42 -5.40 0.04 8.13
C LEU A 42 -5.70 1.21 9.09
N SER A 43 -5.06 2.35 8.87
CA SER A 43 -5.30 3.56 9.67
C SER A 43 -6.74 4.08 9.53
N SER A 44 -7.26 4.13 8.30
CA SER A 44 -8.64 4.54 8.00
C SER A 44 -9.68 3.58 8.59
N ALA A 45 -9.36 2.29 8.69
CA ALA A 45 -10.18 1.30 9.37
C ALA A 45 -10.12 1.40 10.92
N GLY A 46 -9.32 2.32 11.45
CA GLY A 46 -9.21 2.60 12.89
C GLY A 46 -8.12 1.80 13.62
N PHE A 47 -7.24 1.09 12.92
CA PHE A 47 -6.08 0.46 13.58
C PHE A 47 -5.15 1.53 14.16
N LYS A 48 -4.62 1.28 15.35
CA LYS A 48 -3.60 2.12 15.97
C LYS A 48 -2.21 1.63 15.60
N VAL A 49 -1.34 2.56 15.22
CA VAL A 49 0.05 2.27 14.85
C VAL A 49 0.94 2.32 16.08
N GLN A 50 1.67 1.24 16.32
CA GLN A 50 2.73 1.17 17.32
C GLN A 50 4.08 1.02 16.62
N LEU A 51 4.92 2.06 16.71
CA LEU A 51 6.29 2.00 16.18
C LEU A 51 7.11 0.98 16.98
N ALA A 52 7.82 0.11 16.28
CA ALA A 52 8.63 -0.96 16.86
C ALA A 52 10.07 -0.50 17.12
N LYS A 53 10.25 0.66 17.78
CA LYS A 53 11.57 1.23 18.07
C LYS A 53 12.25 0.51 19.25
N GLY A 54 13.56 0.31 19.14
CA GLY A 54 14.41 -0.28 20.18
C GLY A 54 14.26 -1.80 20.34
N PRO A 55 15.09 -2.43 21.19
CA PRO A 55 15.26 -3.88 21.19
C PRO A 55 13.97 -4.68 21.45
N LYS A 56 13.09 -4.16 22.31
CA LYS A 56 11.80 -4.80 22.62
C LYS A 56 10.83 -4.69 21.46
N GLY A 57 10.72 -3.51 20.84
CA GLY A 57 9.86 -3.27 19.69
C GLY A 57 10.28 -4.13 18.51
N GLU A 58 11.58 -4.12 18.18
CA GLU A 58 12.10 -4.93 17.09
C GLU A 58 11.90 -6.43 17.31
N LYS A 59 12.08 -6.92 18.55
CA LYS A 59 11.81 -8.33 18.88
C LYS A 59 10.34 -8.67 18.66
N ALA A 60 9.42 -7.79 19.08
CA ALA A 60 7.98 -7.98 18.86
C ALA A 60 7.64 -7.97 17.36
N LEU A 61 8.23 -7.05 16.59
CA LEU A 61 8.03 -6.94 15.16
C LEU A 61 8.52 -8.20 14.41
N ARG A 62 9.71 -8.70 14.77
CA ARG A 62 10.28 -9.94 14.21
C ARG A 62 9.50 -11.20 14.59
N ALA A 63 8.77 -11.17 15.71
CA ALA A 63 7.96 -12.30 16.15
C ALA A 63 6.63 -12.41 15.37
N LEU A 64 6.20 -11.33 14.70
CA LEU A 64 5.00 -11.33 13.88
C LEU A 64 5.37 -11.65 12.42
N PRO A 65 4.54 -12.45 11.71
CA PRO A 65 4.72 -12.65 10.28
C PRO A 65 4.52 -11.31 9.55
N PRO A 66 5.41 -10.96 8.61
CA PRO A 66 5.31 -9.71 7.87
C PRO A 66 4.04 -9.70 7.01
N HIS A 67 3.36 -8.56 7.00
CA HIS A 67 2.21 -8.26 6.13
C HIS A 67 1.06 -9.27 6.22
N ARG A 68 0.89 -9.88 7.40
CA ARG A 68 -0.19 -10.83 7.69
C ARG A 68 -0.86 -10.48 9.02
N PHE A 69 -2.16 -10.77 9.10
CA PHE A 69 -2.89 -10.62 10.35
C PHE A 69 -2.60 -11.77 11.30
N VAL A 70 -2.31 -11.42 12.56
CA VAL A 70 -2.29 -12.34 13.70
C VAL A 70 -3.42 -11.96 14.63
N ILE A 71 -4.22 -12.95 15.02
CA ILE A 71 -5.28 -12.77 16.02
C ILE A 71 -4.71 -13.22 17.36
N HIS A 72 -4.68 -12.30 18.33
CA HIS A 72 -4.13 -12.57 19.65
C HIS A 72 -5.14 -12.20 20.72
N THR A 73 -5.42 -13.13 21.65
CA THR A 73 -6.37 -12.90 22.73
C THR A 73 -5.64 -12.94 24.06
N VAL A 74 -5.73 -11.86 24.84
CA VAL A 74 -5.12 -11.75 26.17
C VAL A 74 -6.14 -11.12 27.11
N GLY A 75 -6.33 -11.71 28.29
CA GLY A 75 -7.28 -11.18 29.29
C GLY A 75 -8.71 -11.07 28.77
N GLY A 76 -9.14 -11.98 27.89
CA GLY A 76 -10.46 -11.95 27.26
C GLY A 76 -10.63 -10.92 26.14
N VAL A 77 -9.59 -10.15 25.81
CA VAL A 77 -9.64 -9.14 24.74
C VAL A 77 -8.93 -9.66 23.50
N THR A 78 -9.68 -9.87 22.41
CA THR A 78 -9.12 -10.25 21.10
C THR A 78 -8.62 -9.01 20.34
N ARG A 79 -7.39 -9.09 19.84
CA ARG A 79 -6.76 -8.05 19.02
C ARG A 79 -6.29 -8.63 17.69
N TYR A 80 -6.39 -7.81 16.65
CA TYR A 80 -5.88 -8.09 15.32
C TYR A 80 -4.59 -7.28 15.15
N LEU A 81 -3.50 -7.98 14.90
CA LEU A 81 -2.15 -7.43 14.77
C LEU A 81 -1.69 -7.57 13.33
N PHE A 82 -1.11 -6.53 12.76
CA PHE A 82 -0.51 -6.57 11.43
C PHE A 82 0.86 -5.89 11.46
N ALA A 83 1.91 -6.59 11.05
CA ALA A 83 3.28 -6.09 11.11
C ALA A 83 3.74 -5.58 9.74
N ASP A 84 4.31 -4.37 9.71
CA ASP A 84 5.04 -3.85 8.57
C ASP A 84 6.50 -3.55 8.96
N PRO A 85 7.42 -4.52 8.73
CA PRO A 85 8.83 -4.33 9.05
C PRO A 85 9.58 -3.49 8.01
N LYS A 86 9.03 -3.25 6.81
CA LYS A 86 9.79 -2.65 5.69
C LYS A 86 9.55 -1.16 5.52
N ARG A 87 8.34 -0.62 5.74
CA ARG A 87 8.08 0.83 5.54
C ARG A 87 8.22 1.63 6.82
N CYS A 88 7.38 1.33 7.81
CA CYS A 88 7.31 2.09 9.06
C CYS A 88 8.08 1.43 10.21
N ALA A 89 8.50 0.16 10.05
CA ALA A 89 8.95 -0.69 11.15
C ALA A 89 7.95 -0.62 12.32
N CYS A 90 6.70 -1.00 12.05
CA CYS A 90 5.59 -0.79 12.98
C CYS A 90 4.58 -1.95 13.00
N ILE A 91 3.76 -1.96 14.04
CA ILE A 91 2.69 -2.94 14.25
C ILE A 91 1.36 -2.18 14.35
N PHE A 92 0.41 -2.53 13.50
CA PHE A 92 -0.97 -2.06 13.57
C PHE A 92 -1.76 -2.95 14.52
N ILE A 93 -2.50 -2.34 15.44
CA ILE A 93 -3.25 -3.02 16.50
C ILE A 93 -4.71 -2.54 16.45
N GLY A 94 -5.65 -3.47 16.30
CA GLY A 94 -7.08 -3.16 16.20
C GLY A 94 -7.99 -4.21 16.81
N SER A 95 -9.29 -3.90 16.82
CA SER A 95 -10.38 -4.80 17.20
C SER A 95 -10.86 -5.64 16.00
N LYS A 96 -11.82 -6.53 16.24
CA LYS A 96 -12.54 -7.24 15.18
C LYS A 96 -13.27 -6.27 14.24
N ASP A 97 -13.87 -5.21 14.77
CA ASP A 97 -14.60 -4.24 13.96
C ASP A 97 -13.64 -3.45 13.04
N ASN A 98 -12.44 -3.11 13.53
CA ASN A 98 -11.42 -2.52 12.67
C ASN A 98 -11.03 -3.47 11.54
N TYR A 99 -10.86 -4.77 11.84
CA TYR A 99 -10.55 -5.77 10.81
C TYR A 99 -11.68 -5.87 9.76
N LEU A 100 -12.94 -5.91 10.18
CA LEU A 100 -14.09 -5.93 9.25
C LEU A 100 -14.16 -4.65 8.41
N SER A 101 -13.92 -3.49 9.01
CA SER A 101 -13.84 -2.21 8.29
C SER A 101 -12.72 -2.21 7.25
N TYR A 102 -11.55 -2.73 7.59
CA TYR A 102 -10.44 -2.89 6.64
C TYR A 102 -10.82 -3.80 5.47
N ARG A 103 -11.47 -4.93 5.74
CA ARG A 103 -11.98 -5.83 4.68
C ARG A 103 -13.03 -5.14 3.81
N SER A 104 -13.90 -4.32 4.41
CA SER A 104 -14.89 -3.52 3.67
C SER A 104 -14.20 -2.53 2.72
N ILE A 105 -13.21 -1.78 3.20
CA ILE A 105 -12.42 -0.84 2.38
C ILE A 105 -11.78 -1.55 1.19
N LEU A 106 -11.20 -2.74 1.39
CA LEU A 106 -10.60 -3.51 0.31
C LEU A 106 -11.61 -4.09 -0.69
N SER A 107 -12.85 -4.35 -0.24
CA SER A 107 -13.90 -4.93 -1.08
C SER A 107 -14.62 -3.90 -1.94
N GLN A 108 -14.53 -2.62 -1.55
CA GLN A 108 -15.06 -1.54 -2.35
C GLN A 108 -14.07 -1.24 -3.47
N PRO A 109 -14.51 -1.19 -4.74
CA PRO A 109 -13.77 -0.42 -5.71
C PRO A 109 -13.64 0.96 -5.08
N LEU A 110 -12.40 1.42 -4.87
CA LEU A 110 -12.20 2.86 -4.95
C LEU A 110 -12.74 3.20 -6.33
N GLY A 111 -13.98 3.69 -6.40
CA GLY A 111 -14.44 4.34 -7.61
C GLY A 111 -13.36 5.34 -7.99
N ALA A 112 -13.20 5.64 -9.28
CA ALA A 112 -12.36 6.77 -9.66
C ALA A 112 -12.76 7.93 -8.73
N ALA A 113 -11.83 8.39 -7.89
CA ALA A 113 -12.02 9.66 -7.22
C ALA A 113 -12.34 10.60 -8.39
N PRO A 114 -13.51 11.25 -8.40
CA PRO A 114 -13.86 12.05 -9.54
C PRO A 114 -12.72 13.04 -9.77
N ASP A 115 -12.22 13.14 -11.00
CA ASP A 115 -11.05 13.96 -11.35
C ASP A 115 -11.21 15.41 -10.84
N ASN A 116 -12.46 15.83 -10.67
CA ASN A 116 -12.93 17.00 -9.98
C ASN A 116 -14.01 16.62 -8.95
N VAL A 117 -13.78 16.94 -7.68
CA VAL A 117 -14.88 17.05 -6.72
C VAL A 117 -15.43 18.46 -6.87
N GLU A 118 -16.54 18.61 -7.58
CA GLU A 118 -17.26 19.88 -7.51
C GLU A 118 -17.61 20.15 -6.05
N ALA A 119 -17.48 21.42 -5.68
CA ALA A 119 -17.96 21.91 -4.41
C ALA A 119 -19.51 21.89 -4.48
N ASP A 120 -20.08 20.70 -4.35
CA ASP A 120 -21.50 20.39 -4.33
C ASP A 120 -21.95 20.34 -2.85
N TYR A 121 -23.19 20.76 -2.58
CA TYR A 121 -23.84 20.57 -1.28
C TYR A 121 -23.86 19.10 -0.82
N LYS A 122 -23.69 18.12 -1.72
CA LYS A 122 -23.59 16.69 -1.36
C LYS A 122 -22.21 16.26 -0.85
N THR A 123 -21.14 16.95 -1.25
CA THR A 123 -19.77 16.57 -0.91
C THR A 123 -19.25 17.32 0.32
N ASN A 124 -20.04 18.26 0.85
CA ASN A 124 -19.69 19.18 1.95
C ASN A 124 -18.42 20.02 1.69
N ALA A 125 -17.86 19.98 0.47
CA ALA A 125 -16.61 20.64 0.14
C ALA A 125 -16.76 22.18 0.19
N LEU A 126 -17.91 22.74 -0.23
CA LEU A 126 -18.20 24.17 -0.06
C LEU A 126 -18.23 24.60 1.40
N THR A 127 -18.82 23.76 2.25
CA THR A 127 -18.87 24.03 3.69
C THR A 127 -17.46 24.06 4.24
N MET A 128 -16.66 23.03 3.97
CA MET A 128 -15.27 22.97 4.44
C MET A 128 -14.39 24.12 3.92
N LEU A 129 -14.63 24.59 2.69
CA LEU A 129 -13.86 25.70 2.10
C LEU A 129 -14.19 27.05 2.75
N ASN A 130 -15.46 27.26 3.11
CA ASN A 130 -15.94 28.56 3.62
C ASN A 130 -16.10 28.59 5.15
N GLU A 131 -15.92 27.46 5.84
CA GLU A 131 -16.08 27.39 7.28
C GLU A 131 -14.96 28.18 8.00
N PRO A 132 -15.29 29.00 9.01
CA PRO A 132 -14.30 29.80 9.69
C PRO A 132 -13.21 28.95 10.35
N LEU A 133 -11.94 29.24 10.08
CA LEU A 133 -10.81 28.49 10.64
C LEU A 133 -10.56 28.75 12.13
N GLY A 134 -11.40 29.55 12.79
CA GLY A 134 -11.41 29.76 14.24
C GLY A 134 -10.20 30.56 14.78
N GLY A 135 -9.47 31.26 13.92
CA GLY A 135 -8.37 32.13 14.30
C GLY A 135 -8.86 33.45 14.92
N LYS A 136 -8.26 33.87 16.03
CA LYS A 136 -8.51 35.16 16.69
C LYS A 136 -7.43 36.20 16.39
N ASP A 137 -6.57 35.90 15.42
CA ASP A 137 -5.37 36.66 15.10
C ASP A 137 -5.55 37.29 13.72
N ILE A 138 -5.33 38.61 13.59
CA ILE A 138 -5.59 39.43 12.38
C ILE A 138 -4.75 39.07 11.14
N TYR A 139 -3.84 38.09 11.27
CA TYR A 139 -2.94 37.62 10.22
C TYR A 139 -3.30 36.21 9.74
N ASN A 140 -4.31 35.58 10.33
CA ASN A 140 -4.79 34.28 9.87
C ASN A 140 -5.94 34.47 8.88
N PRO A 141 -5.99 33.65 7.82
CA PRO A 141 -7.12 33.65 6.89
C PRO A 141 -8.41 33.27 7.64
N ASP A 142 -9.52 33.92 7.30
CA ASP A 142 -10.82 33.66 7.92
C ASP A 142 -11.39 32.30 7.48
N SER A 143 -11.03 31.82 6.28
CA SER A 143 -11.50 30.55 5.73
C SER A 143 -10.40 29.78 4.99
N LEU A 144 -10.61 28.48 4.76
CA LEU A 144 -9.70 27.66 3.95
C LEU A 144 -9.62 28.20 2.50
N ALA A 145 -10.72 28.69 1.96
CA ALA A 145 -10.75 29.30 0.64
C ALA A 145 -9.83 30.52 0.55
N GLU A 146 -9.85 31.41 1.55
CA GLU A 146 -8.99 32.58 1.62
C GLU A 146 -7.51 32.21 1.76
N PHE A 147 -7.19 31.22 2.61
CA PHE A 147 -5.81 30.71 2.75
C PHE A 147 -5.21 30.23 1.42
N LEU A 148 -6.04 29.64 0.57
CA LEU A 148 -5.62 29.05 -0.70
C LEU A 148 -5.60 30.05 -1.86
N GLN A 149 -5.95 31.34 -1.64
CA GLN A 149 -5.92 32.37 -2.69
C GLN A 149 -4.51 32.71 -3.17
N ASP A 150 -3.48 32.45 -2.36
CA ASP A 150 -2.06 32.76 -2.68
C ASP A 150 -1.37 31.72 -3.58
N TYR A 151 -2.13 30.84 -4.24
CA TYR A 151 -1.59 29.76 -5.10
C TYR A 151 -1.41 30.14 -6.58
N ASP A 152 -1.35 31.43 -6.91
CA ASP A 152 -1.04 31.95 -8.26
C ASP A 152 0.47 32.07 -8.54
#